data_AF-A0A2J8GIS9-F1
#
_entry.id   AF-A0A2J8GIS9-F1
#
_cell.length_a   1.000
_cell.length_b   1.000
_cell.length_c   1.000
_cell.angle_alpha   90.00
_cell.angle_beta   90.00
_cell.angle_gamma   90.00
#
_symmetry.space_group_name_H-M   'P 1'
#
loop_
_entity.id
_entity.type
_entity.pdbx_description
1 polymer ?
#
loop_
_entity_poly.entity_id
_entity_poly.type
_entity_poly.pdbx_seq_one_letter_code
_entity_poly.pdbx_strand_id
1 'polypeptide(L)'
;MIVDLPNTTTSKVSKKIQSLREQGGVIALGRVLTLVVVTKSGLEEEAIEAANEASREHPCRIIVLADAGSSAPNRLDAQIRVGGDAGASEVIVLRGFGELAEESESLVAALL
;
A
#
# COMPACT_ATOMS: atom_id res chain seq x y z
N MET A 1 -0.22 -2.33 13.46
CA MET A 1 -1.68 -2.36 13.24
C MET A 1 -1.95 -2.52 11.76
N ILE A 2 -2.93 -3.37 11.43
CA ILE A 2 -3.41 -3.60 10.07
C ILE A 2 -4.85 -3.08 9.92
N VAL A 3 -5.15 -2.43 8.80
CA VAL A 3 -6.48 -1.94 8.45
C VAL A 3 -6.85 -2.41 7.06
N ASP A 4 -7.89 -3.23 6.95
CA ASP A 4 -8.42 -3.68 5.67
C ASP A 4 -9.51 -2.73 5.14
N LEU A 5 -9.47 -2.49 3.83
CA LEU A 5 -10.44 -1.69 3.07
C LEU A 5 -10.91 -2.52 1.86
N PRO A 6 -11.87 -3.43 2.04
CA PRO A 6 -12.45 -4.16 0.91
C PRO A 6 -13.29 -3.21 0.05
N ASN A 7 -13.32 -3.48 -1.26
CA ASN A 7 -14.11 -2.74 -2.25
C ASN A 7 -13.97 -1.22 -2.13
N THR A 8 -12.73 -0.74 -2.28
CA THR A 8 -12.31 0.62 -2.01
C THR A 8 -11.84 1.36 -3.26
N THR A 9 -11.35 2.58 -3.08
CA THR A 9 -10.70 3.40 -4.09
C THR A 9 -9.40 3.96 -3.53
N THR A 10 -8.45 4.29 -4.40
CA THR A 10 -7.17 4.91 -4.01
C THR A 10 -7.37 6.22 -3.23
N SER A 11 -8.42 6.99 -3.56
CA SER A 11 -8.82 8.18 -2.82
C SER A 11 -9.30 7.90 -1.39
N LYS A 12 -10.05 6.81 -1.17
CA LYS A 12 -10.47 6.36 0.18
C LYS A 12 -9.27 5.86 0.97
N VAL A 13 -8.35 5.14 0.33
CA VAL A 13 -7.09 4.69 0.94
C VAL A 13 -6.27 5.90 1.39
N SER A 14 -6.04 6.88 0.52
CA SER A 14 -5.29 8.11 0.83
C SER A 14 -5.87 8.87 2.04
N LYS A 15 -7.20 9.03 2.08
CA LYS A 15 -7.91 9.62 3.23
C LYS A 15 -7.73 8.81 4.52
N LYS A 16 -7.78 7.48 4.43
CA LYS A 16 -7.61 6.62 5.60
C LYS A 16 -6.18 6.70 6.15
N ILE A 17 -5.17 6.74 5.28
CA ILE A 17 -3.78 6.94 5.69
C ILE A 17 -3.62 8.27 6.44
N GLN A 18 -4.19 9.37 5.93
CA GLN A 18 -4.17 10.67 6.62
C GLN A 18 -4.79 10.59 8.02
N SER A 19 -5.98 10.00 8.12
CA SER A 19 -6.66 9.80 9.41
C SER A 19 -5.84 8.97 10.40
N LEU A 20 -5.16 7.92 9.94
CA LEU A 20 -4.32 7.07 10.80
C LEU A 20 -3.10 7.82 11.35
N ARG A 21 -2.51 8.73 10.55
CA ARG A 21 -1.40 9.59 11.02
C ARG A 21 -1.85 10.57 12.10
N GLU A 22 -2.99 11.22 11.89
CA GLU A 22 -3.57 12.16 12.86
C GLU A 22 -3.86 11.45 14.19
N GLN A 23 -4.45 10.25 14.14
CA GLN A 23 -4.73 9.44 15.33
C GLN A 23 -3.46 8.99 16.06
N GLY A 24 -2.38 8.71 15.32
CA GLY A 24 -1.09 8.32 15.89
C GLY A 24 -0.28 9.47 16.49
N GLY A 25 -0.78 10.72 16.43
CA GLY A 25 -0.05 11.90 16.89
C GLY A 25 1.23 12.20 16.10
N VAL A 26 1.39 11.56 14.92
CA VAL A 26 2.57 11.72 14.07
C VAL A 26 2.39 12.98 13.23
N ILE A 27 3.10 14.04 13.61
CA ILE A 27 3.26 15.24 12.78
C ILE A 27 4.17 14.83 11.63
N ALA A 28 3.58 14.71 10.43
CA ALA A 28 4.18 14.29 9.16
C ALA A 28 5.70 13.99 9.19
N LEU A 29 6.08 12.71 9.12
CA LEU A 29 7.41 12.36 8.64
C LEU A 29 7.55 13.00 7.25
N GLY A 30 8.50 13.93 7.12
CA GLY A 30 8.79 14.60 5.84
C GLY A 30 8.96 13.55 4.75
N ARG A 31 8.31 13.77 3.61
CA ARG A 31 8.26 12.80 2.50
C ARG A 31 9.69 12.41 2.12
N VAL A 32 10.05 11.14 2.34
CA VAL A 32 11.43 10.66 2.19
C VAL A 32 11.64 10.02 0.82
N LEU A 33 10.78 9.06 0.45
CA LEU A 33 10.77 8.33 -0.84
C LEU A 33 9.50 7.47 -0.92
N THR A 34 9.08 7.08 -2.12
CA THR A 34 8.02 6.08 -2.34
C THR A 34 8.57 4.93 -3.17
N LEU A 35 8.51 3.72 -2.64
CA LEU A 35 8.83 2.47 -3.33
C LEU A 35 7.54 1.80 -3.78
N VAL A 36 7.38 1.62 -5.09
CA VAL A 36 6.26 0.88 -5.69
C VAL A 36 6.74 -0.50 -6.09
N VAL A 37 6.06 -1.54 -5.61
CA VAL A 37 6.37 -2.94 -5.89
C VAL A 37 5.19 -3.56 -6.62
N VAL A 38 5.42 -4.08 -7.82
CA VAL A 38 4.40 -4.81 -8.60
C VAL A 38 4.62 -6.30 -8.39
N THR A 39 3.56 -7.02 -8.02
CA THR A 39 3.62 -8.45 -7.69
C THR A 39 2.31 -9.15 -8.05
N LYS A 40 2.21 -10.44 -7.73
CA LYS A 40 1.02 -11.28 -7.89
C LYS A 40 0.49 -11.70 -6.53
N SER A 41 -0.79 -12.05 -6.48
CA SER A 41 -1.37 -12.59 -5.25
C SER A 41 -0.67 -13.88 -4.80
N GLY A 42 -0.39 -13.96 -3.50
CA GLY A 42 0.41 -15.00 -2.87
C GLY A 42 1.88 -14.63 -2.65
N LEU A 43 2.38 -13.56 -3.29
CA LEU A 43 3.77 -13.10 -3.18
C LEU A 43 3.89 -11.75 -2.45
N GLU A 44 2.79 -11.19 -1.93
CA GLU A 44 2.81 -9.87 -1.29
C GLU A 44 3.67 -9.85 -0.02
N GLU A 45 3.63 -10.91 0.79
CA GLU A 45 4.37 -10.91 2.06
C GLU A 45 5.88 -10.93 1.85
N GLU A 46 6.38 -11.78 0.95
CA GLU A 46 7.82 -11.82 0.62
C GLU A 46 8.30 -10.47 0.07
N ALA A 47 7.48 -9.84 -0.79
CA ALA A 47 7.76 -8.51 -1.32
C ALA A 47 7.78 -7.43 -0.21
N ILE A 48 6.85 -7.50 0.75
CA ILE A 48 6.76 -6.57 1.88
C ILE A 48 7.96 -6.75 2.82
N GLU A 49 8.35 -7.98 3.12
CA GLU A 49 9.51 -8.28 3.95
C GLU A 49 10.79 -7.72 3.33
N ALA A 50 11.03 -7.98 2.04
CA ALA A 50 12.18 -7.44 1.32
C ALA A 50 12.18 -5.90 1.28
N ALA A 51 11.02 -5.29 1.02
CA ALA A 51 10.88 -3.83 0.98
C ALA A 51 11.07 -3.18 2.37
N ASN A 52 10.58 -3.81 3.43
CA ASN A 52 10.77 -3.35 4.80
C ASN A 52 12.25 -3.43 5.22
N GLU A 53 12.99 -4.44 4.79
CA GLU A 53 14.43 -4.51 5.07
C GLU A 53 15.17 -3.36 4.38
N ALA A 54 14.88 -3.12 3.09
CA ALA A 54 15.44 -2.00 2.35
C ALA A 54 15.09 -0.63 2.95
N SER A 55 13.87 -0.48 3.51
CA SER A 55 13.42 0.79 4.08
C SER A 55 14.14 1.19 5.37
N ARG A 56 14.87 0.26 6.01
CA ARG A 56 15.71 0.55 7.18
C ARG A 56 16.88 1.47 6.85
N GLU A 57 17.50 1.29 5.68
CA GLU A 57 18.60 2.14 5.21
C GLU A 57 18.10 3.39 4.50
N HIS A 58 16.96 3.26 3.80
CA HIS A 58 16.36 4.33 3.03
C HIS A 58 14.86 4.43 3.37
N PRO A 59 14.50 5.23 4.40
CA PRO A 59 13.11 5.34 4.82
C PRO A 59 12.22 5.69 3.63
N CYS A 60 11.20 4.90 3.38
CA CYS A 60 10.29 5.07 2.25
C CYS A 60 8.88 4.60 2.58
N ARG A 61 7.87 5.15 1.91
CA ARG A 61 6.53 4.56 1.85
C ARG A 61 6.58 3.38 0.88
N ILE A 62 6.04 2.24 1.27
CA ILE A 62 5.97 1.06 0.43
C ILE A 62 4.54 0.92 -0.09
N ILE A 63 4.38 0.85 -1.41
CA ILE A 63 3.10 0.58 -2.08
C ILE A 63 3.25 -0.71 -2.88
N VAL A 64 2.50 -1.74 -2.52
CA VAL A 64 2.47 -3.02 -3.23
C VAL A 64 1.22 -3.07 -4.09
N LEU A 65 1.40 -3.30 -5.39
CA LEU A 65 0.33 -3.59 -6.34
C LEU A 65 0.34 -5.09 -6.63
N ALA A 66 -0.72 -5.79 -6.24
CA ALA A 66 -0.86 -7.22 -6.48
C ALA A 66 -1.97 -7.48 -7.50
N ASP A 67 -1.63 -8.19 -8.57
CA ASP A 67 -2.62 -8.84 -9.43
C ASP A 67 -3.32 -9.93 -8.61
N ALA A 68 -4.57 -9.67 -8.24
CA ALA A 68 -5.42 -10.59 -7.48
C ALA A 68 -6.45 -11.33 -8.34
N GLY A 69 -6.39 -11.17 -9.67
CA GLY A 69 -7.23 -11.87 -10.63
C GLY A 69 -7.81 -10.95 -11.69
N SER A 70 -7.09 -10.83 -12.81
CA SER A 70 -7.52 -10.06 -14.00
C SER A 70 -8.81 -10.56 -14.66
N SER A 71 -9.21 -11.82 -14.44
CA SER A 71 -10.47 -12.38 -14.97
C SER A 71 -11.68 -12.15 -14.07
N ALA A 72 -11.50 -11.57 -12.88
CA ALA A 72 -12.58 -11.29 -11.93
C ALA A 72 -13.25 -9.93 -12.23
N PRO A 73 -14.44 -9.63 -11.66
CA PRO A 73 -15.03 -8.30 -11.78
C PRO A 73 -14.13 -7.19 -11.23
N ASN A 74 -14.20 -6.00 -11.85
CA ASN A 74 -13.43 -4.83 -11.43
C ASN A 74 -13.65 -4.50 -9.95
N ARG A 75 -12.58 -4.55 -9.17
CA ARG A 75 -12.57 -4.22 -7.74
C ARG A 75 -11.16 -3.89 -7.29
N LEU A 76 -11.05 -3.00 -6.31
CA LEU A 76 -9.82 -2.76 -5.59
C LEU A 76 -10.05 -3.07 -4.12
N ASP A 77 -9.26 -3.97 -3.57
CA ASP A 77 -9.14 -4.13 -2.12
C ASP A 77 -7.83 -3.50 -1.67
N ALA A 78 -7.80 -2.95 -0.47
CA ALA A 78 -6.57 -2.40 0.09
C ALA A 78 -6.34 -2.83 1.53
N GLN A 79 -5.09 -2.83 1.93
CA GLN A 79 -4.66 -3.02 3.30
C GLN A 79 -3.61 -1.97 3.64
N ILE A 80 -3.79 -1.29 4.77
CA ILE A 80 -2.83 -0.33 5.30
C ILE A 80 -2.19 -0.94 6.54
N ARG A 81 -0.87 -1.02 6.56
CA ARG A 81 -0.09 -1.45 7.72
C ARG A 81 0.71 -0.27 8.26
N VAL A 82 0.69 -0.12 9.58
CA VAL A 82 1.41 0.94 10.30
C VAL A 82 2.01 0.40 11.60
N GLY A 83 3.07 1.03 12.10
CA GLY A 83 3.77 0.59 13.31
C GLY A 83 4.49 -0.73 13.09
N GLY A 84 4.43 -1.66 14.06
CA GLY A 84 5.17 -2.93 14.00
C GLY A 84 4.96 -3.75 12.73
N ASP A 85 3.78 -3.67 12.09
CA ASP A 85 3.45 -4.38 10.84
C ASP A 85 4.01 -3.71 9.57
N ALA A 86 4.64 -2.56 9.70
CA ALA A 86 5.22 -1.78 8.61
C ALA A 86 6.66 -1.33 8.89
N GLY A 87 7.27 -1.85 9.97
CA GLY A 87 8.62 -1.48 10.37
C GLY A 87 8.77 0.01 10.62
N ALA A 88 9.77 0.62 9.98
CA ALA A 88 10.03 2.06 10.03
C ALA A 88 9.12 2.89 9.09
N SER A 89 8.21 2.24 8.36
CA SER A 89 7.50 2.80 7.20
C SER A 89 5.97 2.73 7.32
N GLU A 90 5.27 3.28 6.33
CA GLU A 90 3.87 2.98 6.01
C GLU A 90 3.85 1.98 4.85
N VAL A 91 3.16 0.84 5.00
CA VAL A 91 3.00 -0.15 3.92
C VAL A 91 1.55 -0.17 3.47
N ILE A 92 1.34 -0.06 2.15
CA ILE A 92 0.02 -0.06 1.52
C ILE A 92 -0.02 -1.19 0.50
N VAL A 93 -0.89 -2.16 0.71
CA VAL A 93 -1.12 -3.26 -0.24
C VAL A 93 -2.40 -2.97 -1.00
N LEU A 94 -2.32 -2.91 -2.32
CA LEU A 94 -3.45 -2.78 -3.23
C LEU A 94 -3.61 -4.10 -3.99
N ARG A 95 -4.78 -4.71 -3.88
CA ARG A 95 -5.14 -5.94 -4.58
C ARG A 95 -6.14 -5.62 -5.66
N GLY A 96 -5.65 -5.64 -6.89
CA GLY A 96 -6.42 -5.31 -8.08
C GLY A 96 -7.12 -6.54 -8.66
N PHE A 97 -8.39 -6.38 -9.02
CA PHE A 97 -9.20 -7.39 -9.70
C PHE A 97 -9.75 -6.82 -11.00
N GLY A 98 -9.96 -7.69 -12.00
CA GLY A 98 -10.41 -7.26 -13.32
C GLY A 98 -9.41 -6.33 -13.98
N GLU A 99 -9.88 -5.24 -14.57
CA GLU A 99 -9.03 -4.21 -15.18
C GLU A 99 -8.10 -3.51 -14.18
N LEU A 100 -8.40 -3.57 -12.88
CA LEU A 100 -7.55 -2.98 -11.84
C LEU A 100 -6.40 -3.89 -11.41
N ALA A 101 -6.33 -5.12 -11.93
CA ALA A 101 -5.24 -6.06 -11.66
C ALA A 101 -3.94 -5.69 -12.40
N GLU A 102 -4.04 -4.98 -13.52
CA GLU A 102 -2.89 -4.45 -14.26
C GLU A 102 -2.37 -3.19 -13.59
N GLU A 103 -1.05 -3.07 -13.44
CA GLU A 103 -0.45 -1.88 -12.86
C GLU A 103 -0.71 -0.63 -13.71
N SER A 104 -1.09 0.47 -13.08
CA SER A 104 -1.24 1.74 -13.76
C SER A 104 -0.89 2.90 -12.85
N GLU A 105 -0.47 4.01 -13.45
CA GLU A 105 -0.20 5.25 -12.73
C GLU A 105 -1.42 5.70 -11.90
N SER A 106 -2.63 5.50 -12.43
CA SER A 106 -3.88 5.87 -11.77
C SER A 106 -4.10 5.17 -10.42
N LEU A 107 -3.56 3.95 -10.25
CA LEU A 107 -3.68 3.18 -9.02
C LEU A 107 -2.77 3.71 -7.90
N VAL A 108 -1.70 4.41 -8.25
CA VAL A 108 -0.71 4.91 -7.27
C VAL A 108 -0.71 6.43 -7.13
N ALA A 109 -1.14 7.18 -8.15
CA ALA A 109 -1.05 8.64 -8.19
C ALA A 109 -1.65 9.35 -6.97
N ALA A 110 -2.78 8.85 -6.44
CA ALA A 110 -3.43 9.43 -5.26
C ALA A 110 -2.71 9.12 -3.92
N LEU A 111 -1.67 8.26 -3.96
CA LEU A 111 -0.90 7.77 -2.82
C LEU A 111 0.55 8.27 -2.79
N LEU A 112 1.00 8.93 -3.86
CA LEU A 112 2.28 9.63 -3.96
C LEU A 112 2.19 10.99 -3.24
#